data_AF-A0A0G1MYX0-F1
#
_entry.id   AF-A0A0G1MYX0-F1
#
_cell.length_a   1.000
_cell.length_b   1.000
_cell.length_c   1.000
_cell.angle_alpha   90.00
_cell.angle_beta   90.00
_cell.angle_gamma   90.00
#
_symmetry.space_group_name_H-M   'P 1'
#
loop_
_entity.id
_entity.type
_entity.pdbx_description
1 polymer ?
#
loop_
_entity_poly.entity_id
_entity_poly.type
_entity_poly.pdbx_seq_one_letter_code
_entity_poly.pdbx_strand_id
1 'polypeptide(L)'
;MERLENILNRQRTRIKNKNIHSEAHYWADVISNAFYERKRFAMYLGIIKRIGVKQAQKIFTEIKQSDCRSPAKLFVWKTKGNISINMPRILTIIHEPDPILRQRAASIDLSEYDQKDLRGLAEDMVVTMKKAPGVGLAAPQIGKSICLIVVDHTPEPLILINPQLIKHSLRKDILEEGCLSVSGKFGLVKRYKSVKMKALTINGQPFEIEAKGFLAQIFQHEMDHLNGVLFIDKTVKIL
;
A
#
# COMPACT_ATOMS: atom_id res chain seq x y z
N MET A 1 28.28 23.69 -12.73
CA MET A 1 27.12 24.18 -13.53
C MET A 1 27.42 24.09 -15.02
N GLU A 2 28.53 24.65 -15.49
CA GLU A 2 28.96 24.65 -16.91
C GLU A 2 29.14 23.26 -17.56
N ARG A 3 29.49 22.25 -16.77
CA ARG A 3 29.63 20.85 -17.22
C ARG A 3 28.28 20.17 -17.51
N LEU A 4 27.20 20.57 -16.82
CA LEU A 4 25.84 20.04 -17.01
C LEU A 4 25.15 20.70 -18.21
N GLU A 5 25.32 22.01 -18.40
CA GLU A 5 24.79 22.72 -19.57
C GLU A 5 25.41 22.23 -20.88
N ASN A 6 26.73 21.95 -20.89
CA ASN A 6 27.39 21.38 -22.06
C ASN A 6 26.95 19.93 -22.38
N ILE A 7 26.60 19.13 -21.37
CA ILE A 7 26.01 17.79 -21.56
C ILE A 7 24.59 17.89 -22.12
N LEU A 8 23.78 18.82 -21.60
CA LEU A 8 22.42 19.08 -22.07
C LEU A 8 22.41 19.60 -23.53
N ASN A 9 23.34 20.48 -23.90
CA ASN A 9 23.47 20.99 -25.27
C ASN A 9 23.94 19.92 -26.27
N ARG A 10 24.85 19.01 -25.86
CA ARG A 10 25.28 17.88 -26.70
C ARG A 10 24.22 16.79 -26.86
N GLN A 11 23.28 16.66 -25.91
CA GLN A 11 22.17 15.70 -26.02
C GLN A 11 20.97 16.27 -26.80
N ARG A 12 20.73 17.59 -26.74
CA ARG A 12 19.72 18.27 -27.58
C ARG A 12 19.98 18.06 -29.08
N THR A 13 21.24 18.04 -29.52
CA THR A 13 21.60 17.86 -30.93
C THR A 13 21.47 16.42 -31.44
N ARG A 14 21.26 15.42 -30.57
CA ARG A 14 21.22 14.00 -30.95
C ARG A 14 19.84 13.36 -31.02
N ILE A 15 18.76 14.06 -30.65
CA ILE A 15 17.41 13.48 -30.60
C ILE A 15 16.52 14.12 -31.67
N LYS A 16 16.52 13.55 -32.88
CA LYS A 16 15.49 13.81 -33.91
C LYS A 16 14.19 13.09 -33.54
N ASN A 17 13.50 13.54 -32.50
CA ASN A 17 12.15 13.07 -32.16
C ASN A 17 11.18 14.23 -32.42
N LYS A 18 10.28 14.09 -33.42
CA LYS A 18 9.41 15.16 -33.96
C LYS A 18 8.52 15.89 -32.92
N ASN A 19 8.45 15.39 -31.69
CA ASN A 19 7.57 15.88 -30.63
C ASN A 19 8.29 16.62 -29.48
N ILE A 20 9.62 16.79 -29.51
CA ILE A 20 10.35 17.56 -28.49
C ILE A 20 10.48 19.02 -28.93
N HIS A 21 9.52 19.85 -28.54
CA HIS A 21 9.47 21.27 -28.88
C HIS A 21 9.52 22.20 -27.66
N SER A 22 9.67 21.65 -26.44
CA SER A 22 9.91 22.46 -25.24
C SER A 22 10.77 21.72 -24.21
N GLU A 23 11.34 22.46 -23.28
CA GLU A 23 12.15 21.90 -22.18
C GLU A 23 11.36 20.88 -21.34
N ALA A 24 10.05 21.10 -21.17
CA ALA A 24 9.17 20.15 -20.52
C ALA A 24 9.01 18.84 -21.30
N HIS A 25 8.95 18.88 -22.64
CA HIS A 25 8.91 17.66 -23.48
C HIS A 25 10.22 16.89 -23.38
N TYR A 26 11.35 17.59 -23.40
CA TYR A 26 12.66 16.96 -23.23
C TYR A 26 12.75 16.23 -21.89
N TRP A 27 12.38 16.87 -20.78
CA TRP A 27 12.43 16.22 -19.47
C TRP A 27 11.38 15.12 -19.29
N ALA A 28 10.22 15.22 -19.91
CA ALA A 28 9.24 14.13 -19.92
C ALA A 28 9.80 12.87 -20.64
N ASP A 29 10.52 13.06 -21.74
CA ASP A 29 11.19 11.97 -22.46
C ASP A 29 12.32 11.37 -21.60
N VAL A 30 13.20 12.21 -21.05
CA VAL A 30 14.30 11.77 -20.16
C VAL A 30 13.77 10.95 -18.98
N ILE A 31 12.77 11.47 -18.27
CA ILE A 31 12.22 10.84 -17.05
C ILE A 31 11.51 9.52 -17.40
N SER A 32 10.64 9.52 -18.41
CA SER A 32 9.89 8.32 -18.80
C SER A 32 10.81 7.21 -19.32
N ASN A 33 11.89 7.54 -20.03
CA ASN A 33 12.92 6.58 -20.43
C ASN A 33 13.70 6.06 -19.22
N ALA A 34 14.15 6.95 -18.33
CA ALA A 34 14.97 6.62 -17.18
C ALA A 34 14.26 5.74 -16.13
N PHE A 35 12.93 5.76 -16.11
CA PHE A 35 12.10 4.92 -15.25
C PHE A 35 11.49 3.72 -15.97
N TYR A 36 11.87 3.45 -17.23
CA TYR A 36 11.35 2.35 -18.05
C TYR A 36 9.82 2.42 -18.29
N GLU A 37 9.24 3.63 -18.30
CA GLU A 37 7.80 3.88 -18.47
C GLU A 37 7.49 4.77 -19.69
N ARG A 38 8.09 4.48 -20.85
CA ARG A 38 7.90 5.31 -22.07
C ARG A 38 6.43 5.55 -22.45
N LYS A 39 5.56 4.56 -22.22
CA LYS A 39 4.11 4.66 -22.47
C LYS A 39 3.40 5.72 -21.61
N ARG A 40 4.03 6.21 -20.54
CA ARG A 40 3.50 7.22 -19.62
C ARG A 40 4.06 8.63 -19.88
N PHE A 41 4.68 8.87 -21.03
CA PHE A 41 5.22 10.18 -21.43
C PHE A 41 4.25 11.35 -21.15
N ALA A 42 2.98 11.22 -21.58
CA ALA A 42 1.97 12.28 -21.41
C ALA A 42 1.70 12.63 -19.94
N MET A 43 1.74 11.63 -19.05
CA MET A 43 1.61 11.84 -17.61
C MET A 43 2.78 12.64 -17.06
N TYR A 44 4.01 12.26 -17.39
CA TYR A 44 5.21 13.00 -16.95
C TYR A 44 5.22 14.42 -17.49
N LEU A 45 4.85 14.62 -18.76
CA LEU A 45 4.71 15.95 -19.35
C LEU A 45 3.69 16.80 -18.59
N GLY A 46 2.51 16.25 -18.27
CA GLY A 46 1.49 16.94 -17.49
C GLY A 46 1.99 17.35 -16.10
N ILE A 47 2.72 16.46 -15.43
CA ILE A 47 3.34 16.74 -14.12
C ILE A 47 4.37 17.87 -14.24
N ILE A 48 5.30 17.78 -15.20
CA ILE A 48 6.37 18.79 -15.37
C ILE A 48 5.78 20.15 -15.71
N LYS A 49 4.75 20.21 -16.56
CA LYS A 49 4.03 21.46 -16.86
C LYS A 49 3.39 22.06 -15.60
N ARG A 50 2.89 21.24 -14.68
CA ARG A 50 2.27 21.68 -13.42
C ARG A 50 3.29 22.20 -12.40
N ILE A 51 4.39 21.48 -12.19
CA ILE A 51 5.37 21.82 -11.11
C ILE A 51 6.55 22.66 -11.58
N GLY A 52 6.71 22.83 -12.89
CA GLY A 52 7.86 23.48 -13.49
C GLY A 52 9.06 22.55 -13.68
N VAL A 53 9.86 22.85 -14.71
CA VAL A 53 11.01 22.03 -15.14
C VAL A 53 12.09 21.94 -14.06
N LYS A 54 12.44 23.06 -13.41
CA LYS A 54 13.49 23.08 -12.36
C LYS A 54 13.15 22.17 -11.18
N GLN A 55 11.90 22.17 -10.73
CA GLN A 55 11.45 21.30 -9.64
C GLN A 55 11.46 19.83 -10.07
N ALA A 56 11.04 19.53 -11.30
CA ALA A 56 11.08 18.17 -11.84
C ALA A 56 12.52 17.63 -11.93
N GLN A 57 13.48 18.45 -12.37
CA GLN A 57 14.90 18.09 -12.42
C GLN A 57 15.47 17.77 -11.05
N LYS A 58 15.16 18.60 -10.05
CA LYS A 58 15.60 18.39 -8.66
C LYS A 58 15.10 17.04 -8.15
N ILE A 59 13.80 16.81 -8.28
CA ILE A 59 13.15 15.56 -7.85
C ILE A 59 13.73 14.34 -8.57
N PHE A 60 13.91 14.44 -9.89
CA PHE A 60 14.50 13.36 -10.69
C PHE A 60 15.93 13.02 -10.24
N THR A 61 16.75 14.04 -9.97
CA THR A 61 18.14 13.88 -9.51
C THR A 61 18.17 13.19 -8.14
N GLU A 62 17.34 13.62 -7.19
CA GLU A 62 17.22 12.99 -5.87
C GLU A 62 16.84 11.51 -5.98
N ILE A 63 15.91 11.17 -6.88
CA ILE A 63 15.46 9.79 -7.08
C ILE A 63 16.56 8.93 -7.70
N LYS A 64 17.33 9.48 -8.65
CA LYS A 64 18.47 8.76 -9.25
C LYS A 64 19.59 8.45 -8.26
N GLN A 65 19.73 9.27 -7.23
CA GLN A 65 20.69 9.06 -6.14
C GLN A 65 20.14 8.17 -5.02
N SER A 66 18.84 7.83 -5.06
CA SER A 66 18.21 6.94 -4.10
C SER A 66 18.22 5.49 -4.58
N ASP A 67 18.42 4.53 -3.67
CA ASP A 67 18.25 3.08 -3.93
C ASP A 67 16.76 2.67 -4.04
N CYS A 68 15.92 3.55 -4.60
CA CYS A 68 14.48 3.34 -4.67
C CYS A 68 14.13 2.25 -5.71
N ARG A 69 13.45 1.19 -5.26
CA ARG A 69 12.92 0.12 -6.12
C ARG A 69 11.79 0.57 -7.06
N SER A 70 11.19 1.74 -6.85
CA SER A 70 10.03 2.22 -7.63
C SER A 70 10.12 3.73 -7.94
N PRO A 71 11.09 4.13 -8.77
CA PRO A 71 11.40 5.55 -8.98
C PRO A 71 10.27 6.34 -9.65
N ALA A 72 9.45 5.69 -10.50
CA ALA A 72 8.26 6.29 -11.11
C ALA A 72 7.22 6.72 -10.07
N LYS A 73 6.88 5.81 -9.14
CA LYS A 73 5.93 6.09 -8.04
C LYS A 73 6.46 7.23 -7.17
N LEU A 74 7.76 7.18 -6.84
CA LEU A 74 8.41 8.21 -6.02
C LEU A 74 8.43 9.59 -6.70
N PHE A 75 8.61 9.64 -8.02
CA PHE A 75 8.56 10.89 -8.78
C PHE A 75 7.16 11.48 -8.80
N VAL A 76 6.12 10.69 -9.12
CA VAL A 76 4.73 11.17 -9.09
C VAL A 76 4.35 11.66 -7.69
N TRP A 77 4.86 10.99 -6.65
CA TRP A 77 4.65 11.39 -5.26
C TRP A 77 5.32 12.73 -4.91
N LYS A 78 6.62 12.91 -5.20
CA LYS A 78 7.39 14.15 -4.91
C LYS A 78 6.84 15.39 -5.64
N THR A 79 6.06 15.22 -6.71
CA THR A 79 5.57 16.31 -7.58
C THR A 79 4.13 16.78 -7.29
N LYS A 80 3.55 16.40 -6.15
CA LYS A 80 2.19 16.81 -5.73
C LYS A 80 2.13 18.06 -4.80
N GLY A 81 3.22 18.85 -4.73
CA GLY A 81 3.36 20.16 -4.04
C GLY A 81 2.26 20.61 -3.08
N ASN A 82 2.59 20.70 -1.78
CA ASN A 82 1.74 21.12 -0.65
C ASN A 82 0.71 20.12 -0.13
N ILE A 83 1.20 18.96 0.30
CA ILE A 83 0.82 18.40 1.59
C ILE A 83 2.15 17.95 2.20
N SER A 84 2.37 18.19 3.48
CA SER A 84 3.29 17.41 4.30
C SER A 84 2.86 15.93 4.25
N ILE A 85 3.07 15.25 3.13
CA ILE A 85 2.81 13.82 3.00
C ILE A 85 4.08 13.16 3.51
N ASN A 86 4.02 12.60 4.71
CA ASN A 86 5.06 11.71 5.17
C ASN A 86 5.29 10.64 4.12
N MET A 87 6.55 10.40 3.78
CA MET A 87 6.95 9.15 3.13
C MET A 87 6.37 8.00 3.97
N PRO A 88 5.73 6.98 3.35
CA PRO A 88 5.01 5.97 4.12
C PRO A 88 5.96 5.34 5.12
N ARG A 89 5.54 5.39 6.38
CA ARG A 89 6.36 5.03 7.53
C ARG A 89 6.21 3.55 7.77
N ILE A 90 7.32 2.94 8.18
CA ILE A 90 7.27 1.59 8.75
C ILE A 90 6.77 1.74 10.18
N LEU A 91 5.60 1.20 10.45
CA LEU A 91 5.01 1.15 11.77
C LEU A 91 5.62 -0.02 12.55
N THR A 92 5.60 0.09 13.88
CA THR A 92 5.98 -1.01 14.75
C THR A 92 4.81 -1.99 14.81
N ILE A 93 5.09 -3.28 14.56
CA ILE A 93 4.12 -4.34 14.76
C ILE A 93 4.12 -4.69 16.25
N ILE A 94 2.94 -4.67 16.85
CA ILE A 94 2.70 -5.04 18.23
C ILE A 94 2.61 -6.57 18.32
N HIS A 95 3.18 -7.11 19.38
CA HIS A 95 3.24 -8.54 19.64
C HIS A 95 2.45 -8.92 20.89
N GLU A 96 1.92 -10.14 20.92
CA GLU A 96 1.33 -10.76 22.12
C GLU A 96 2.37 -10.76 23.27
N PRO A 97 2.01 -10.38 24.51
CA PRO A 97 0.66 -10.28 25.07
C PRO A 97 0.08 -8.86 25.21
N ASP A 98 0.43 -7.93 24.31
CA ASP A 98 -0.13 -6.57 24.39
C ASP A 98 -1.67 -6.57 24.36
N PRO A 99 -2.34 -5.94 25.35
CA PRO A 99 -3.79 -6.01 25.49
C PRO A 99 -4.55 -5.40 24.30
N ILE A 100 -3.94 -4.53 23.48
CA ILE A 100 -4.61 -3.98 22.32
C ILE A 100 -5.00 -5.05 21.30
N LEU A 101 -4.22 -6.15 21.22
CA LEU A 101 -4.48 -7.27 20.34
C LEU A 101 -5.68 -8.11 20.77
N ARG A 102 -6.18 -7.87 21.99
CA ARG A 102 -7.32 -8.57 22.61
C ARG A 102 -8.57 -7.69 22.72
N GLN A 103 -8.50 -6.45 22.26
CA GLN A 103 -9.62 -5.52 22.26
C GLN A 103 -10.40 -5.59 20.95
N ARG A 104 -11.72 -5.43 21.04
CA ARG A 104 -12.56 -5.22 19.86
C ARG A 104 -12.30 -3.82 19.31
N ALA A 105 -11.96 -3.75 18.03
CA ALA A 105 -11.68 -2.51 17.33
C ALA A 105 -12.97 -1.68 17.13
N ALA A 106 -12.83 -0.35 17.20
CA ALA A 106 -13.93 0.57 16.96
C ALA A 106 -14.23 0.70 15.46
N SER A 107 -15.52 0.80 15.11
CA SER A 107 -15.92 1.15 13.74
C SER A 107 -15.43 2.56 13.40
N ILE A 108 -14.99 2.77 12.17
CA ILE A 108 -14.56 4.07 11.67
C ILE A 108 -15.79 4.84 11.19
N ASP A 109 -16.08 5.99 11.79
CA ASP A 109 -17.03 6.95 11.23
C ASP A 109 -16.31 7.86 10.23
N LEU A 110 -16.60 7.72 8.94
CA LEU A 110 -15.93 8.50 7.90
C LEU A 110 -16.25 10.00 7.94
N SER A 111 -17.29 10.42 8.67
CA SER A 111 -17.58 11.84 8.88
C SER A 111 -16.65 12.49 9.91
N GLU A 112 -16.07 11.68 10.81
CA GLU A 112 -15.20 12.14 11.90
C GLU A 112 -13.70 11.99 11.56
N TYR A 113 -13.35 11.29 10.47
CA TYR A 113 -11.97 11.03 10.07
C TYR A 113 -11.54 11.92 8.90
N ASP A 114 -10.34 12.52 9.00
CA ASP A 114 -9.69 13.11 7.83
C ASP A 114 -9.31 11.99 6.86
N GLN A 115 -9.89 12.06 5.65
CA GLN A 115 -9.67 11.08 4.60
C GLN A 115 -8.18 10.96 4.19
N LYS A 116 -7.41 12.05 4.26
CA LYS A 116 -5.98 12.06 3.95
C LYS A 116 -5.19 11.29 5.01
N ASP A 117 -5.51 11.48 6.28
CA ASP A 117 -4.85 10.79 7.38
C ASP A 117 -5.15 9.30 7.36
N LEU A 118 -6.41 8.93 7.12
CA LEU A 118 -6.80 7.53 6.98
C LEU A 118 -6.11 6.85 5.78
N ARG A 119 -5.98 7.57 4.67
CA ARG A 119 -5.22 7.10 3.50
C ARG A 119 -3.74 6.93 3.82
N GLY A 120 -3.13 7.90 4.51
CA GLY A 120 -1.74 7.81 4.95
C GLY A 120 -1.51 6.61 5.86
N LEU A 121 -2.39 6.37 6.83
CA LEU A 121 -2.32 5.20 7.71
C LEU A 121 -2.43 3.89 6.93
N ALA A 122 -3.36 3.78 5.98
CA ALA A 122 -3.49 2.59 5.16
C ALA A 122 -2.25 2.34 4.29
N GLU A 123 -1.64 3.39 3.74
CA GLU A 123 -0.38 3.31 3.01
C GLU A 123 0.78 2.84 3.92
N ASP A 124 0.90 3.41 5.12
CA ASP A 124 1.87 2.98 6.14
C ASP A 124 1.69 1.50 6.51
N MET A 125 0.45 1.05 6.71
CA MET A 125 0.12 -0.35 6.97
C MET A 125 0.53 -1.27 5.82
N VAL A 126 0.27 -0.89 4.57
CA VAL A 126 0.67 -1.68 3.39
C VAL A 126 2.18 -1.83 3.31
N VAL A 127 2.93 -0.75 3.50
CA VAL A 127 4.41 -0.80 3.44
C VAL A 127 4.98 -1.59 4.63
N THR A 128 4.40 -1.44 5.83
CA THR A 128 4.77 -2.20 7.03
C THR A 128 4.57 -3.70 6.82
N MET A 129 3.39 -4.11 6.34
CA MET A 129 3.06 -5.49 6.02
C MET A 129 4.06 -6.09 5.01
N LYS A 130 4.34 -5.38 3.90
CA LYS A 130 5.28 -5.85 2.88
C LYS A 130 6.73 -5.94 3.39
N LYS A 131 7.13 -5.07 4.33
CA LYS A 131 8.45 -5.14 4.96
C LYS A 131 8.58 -6.30 5.94
N ALA A 132 7.48 -6.71 6.59
CA ALA A 132 7.39 -7.83 7.52
C ALA A 132 6.98 -9.16 6.83
N PRO A 133 7.36 -9.34 5.55
CA PRO A 133 6.75 -10.28 4.57
C PRO A 133 5.32 -10.81 4.84
N GLY A 134 4.39 -9.98 5.33
CA GLY A 134 3.01 -10.37 5.60
C GLY A 134 2.12 -10.35 4.34
N VAL A 135 1.02 -11.09 4.38
CA VAL A 135 -0.03 -11.10 3.34
C VAL A 135 -1.31 -10.35 3.77
N GLY A 136 -1.38 -9.99 5.05
CA GLY A 136 -2.44 -9.19 5.66
C GLY A 136 -1.90 -8.45 6.89
N LEU A 137 -2.55 -7.34 7.24
CA LEU A 137 -2.28 -6.60 8.47
C LEU A 137 -3.53 -5.83 8.92
N ALA A 138 -3.90 -5.99 10.18
CA ALA A 138 -4.98 -5.26 10.83
C ALA A 138 -4.47 -4.09 11.68
N ALA A 139 -5.25 -3.02 11.76
CA ALA A 139 -4.86 -1.81 12.51
C ALA A 139 -4.52 -2.06 14.00
N PRO A 140 -5.18 -2.98 14.74
CA PRO A 140 -4.77 -3.32 16.10
C PRO A 140 -3.30 -3.77 16.21
N GLN A 141 -2.78 -4.43 15.17
CA GLN A 141 -1.38 -4.88 15.13
C GLN A 141 -0.37 -3.74 15.02
N ILE A 142 -0.80 -2.52 14.71
CA ILE A 142 0.06 -1.32 14.70
C ILE A 142 -0.34 -0.31 15.78
N GLY A 143 -1.10 -0.74 16.80
CA GLY A 143 -1.46 0.10 17.93
C GLY A 143 -2.70 0.96 17.71
N LYS A 144 -3.51 0.68 16.68
CA LYS A 144 -4.73 1.45 16.39
C LYS A 144 -5.96 0.54 16.49
N SER A 145 -6.76 0.72 17.54
CA SER A 145 -7.98 -0.07 17.78
C SER A 145 -9.16 0.41 16.92
N ILE A 146 -9.02 0.31 15.59
CA ILE A 146 -10.02 0.71 14.60
C ILE A 146 -10.23 -0.37 13.53
N CYS A 147 -11.43 -0.44 12.94
CA CYS A 147 -11.80 -1.45 11.94
C CYS A 147 -11.21 -1.14 10.56
N LEU A 148 -9.91 -1.34 10.42
CA LEU A 148 -9.15 -1.18 9.17
C LEU A 148 -8.21 -2.38 8.98
N ILE A 149 -8.27 -2.99 7.80
CA ILE A 149 -7.35 -4.07 7.40
C ILE A 149 -6.79 -3.80 6.01
N VAL A 150 -5.57 -4.29 5.76
CA VAL A 150 -4.94 -4.30 4.43
C VAL A 150 -4.54 -5.72 4.06
N VAL A 151 -4.65 -6.07 2.77
CA VAL A 151 -4.39 -7.44 2.26
C VAL A 151 -3.64 -7.38 0.93
N ASP A 152 -2.59 -8.18 0.77
CA ASP A 152 -1.75 -8.24 -0.44
C ASP A 152 -1.78 -9.64 -1.07
N HIS A 153 -2.93 -9.98 -1.65
CA HIS A 153 -3.12 -11.24 -2.38
C HIS A 153 -3.96 -11.03 -3.65
N THR A 154 -3.80 -9.85 -4.24
CA THR A 154 -4.46 -9.35 -5.46
C THR A 154 -3.44 -8.52 -6.26
N PRO A 155 -3.69 -8.17 -7.53
CA PRO A 155 -2.75 -7.37 -8.32
C PRO A 155 -2.33 -6.05 -7.65
N GLU A 156 -3.24 -5.45 -6.88
CA GLU A 156 -2.98 -4.31 -6.01
C GLU A 156 -3.48 -4.63 -4.60
N PRO A 157 -2.83 -4.12 -3.53
CA PRO A 157 -3.29 -4.32 -2.15
C PRO A 157 -4.72 -3.82 -1.94
N LEU A 158 -5.53 -4.60 -1.23
CA LEU A 158 -6.86 -4.21 -0.82
C LEU A 158 -6.79 -3.45 0.51
N ILE A 159 -7.57 -2.38 0.61
CA ILE A 159 -7.81 -1.64 1.86
C ILE A 159 -9.30 -1.79 2.16
N LEU A 160 -9.63 -2.35 3.32
CA LEU A 160 -11.00 -2.60 3.74
C LEU A 160 -11.27 -1.85 5.04
N ILE A 161 -12.16 -0.87 4.96
CA ILE A 161 -12.66 -0.13 6.12
C ILE A 161 -13.99 -0.75 6.56
N ASN A 162 -14.16 -0.91 7.87
CA ASN A 162 -15.33 -1.53 8.49
C ASN A 162 -15.77 -2.84 7.79
N PRO A 163 -14.84 -3.78 7.52
CA PRO A 163 -15.20 -5.03 6.86
C PRO A 163 -16.16 -5.85 7.73
N GLN A 164 -17.09 -6.53 7.07
CA GLN A 164 -18.11 -7.38 7.68
C GLN A 164 -18.25 -8.67 6.89
N LEU A 165 -18.20 -9.81 7.58
CA LEU A 165 -18.49 -11.12 6.97
C LEU A 165 -20.01 -11.27 6.81
N ILE A 166 -20.49 -11.33 5.56
CA ILE A 166 -21.92 -11.39 5.25
C ILE A 166 -22.39 -12.78 4.79
N LYS A 167 -21.49 -13.60 4.23
CA LYS A 167 -21.74 -15.02 3.94
C LYS A 167 -20.47 -15.83 4.10
N HIS A 168 -20.61 -17.12 4.40
CA HIS A 168 -19.50 -18.07 4.39
C HIS A 168 -19.99 -19.46 3.99
N SER A 169 -19.06 -20.33 3.58
CA SER A 169 -19.37 -21.73 3.32
C SER A 169 -19.77 -22.47 4.61
N LEU A 170 -20.47 -23.60 4.48
CA LEU A 170 -20.66 -24.53 5.61
C LEU A 170 -19.37 -25.32 5.91
N ARG A 171 -18.67 -25.75 4.85
CA ARG A 171 -17.42 -26.50 4.98
C ARG A 171 -16.29 -25.59 5.43
N LYS A 172 -15.38 -26.17 6.22
CA LYS A 172 -14.12 -25.55 6.66
C LYS A 172 -12.94 -26.41 6.20
N ASP A 173 -11.81 -25.76 5.97
CA ASP A 173 -10.51 -26.40 5.78
C ASP A 173 -9.66 -26.20 7.04
N ILE A 174 -8.78 -27.17 7.31
CA ILE A 174 -7.71 -27.04 8.30
C ILE A 174 -6.48 -26.55 7.55
N LEU A 175 -6.05 -25.34 7.88
CA LEU A 175 -4.99 -24.63 7.17
C LEU A 175 -3.91 -24.21 8.17
N GLU A 176 -2.66 -24.18 7.71
CA GLU A 176 -1.56 -23.64 8.49
C GLU A 176 -1.64 -22.10 8.51
N GLU A 177 -1.50 -21.52 9.70
CA GLU A 177 -1.48 -20.07 9.93
C GLU A 177 -0.29 -19.69 10.80
N GLY A 178 0.33 -18.55 10.45
CA GLY A 178 1.19 -17.77 11.32
C GLY A 178 0.62 -16.36 11.47
N CYS A 179 1.20 -15.57 12.36
CA CYS A 179 0.78 -14.18 12.58
C CYS A 179 2.01 -13.31 12.88
N LEU A 180 2.06 -12.11 12.28
CA LEU A 180 3.15 -11.16 12.53
C LEU A 180 3.24 -10.77 14.02
N SER A 181 2.10 -10.71 14.71
CA SER A 181 2.00 -10.38 16.14
C SER A 181 2.26 -11.57 17.08
N VAL A 182 2.41 -12.79 16.57
CA VAL A 182 2.73 -13.99 17.35
C VAL A 182 3.93 -14.68 16.71
N SER A 183 5.09 -14.07 16.88
CA SER A 183 6.30 -14.44 16.14
C SER A 183 6.79 -15.85 16.47
N GLY A 184 7.27 -16.55 15.43
CA GLY A 184 7.89 -17.86 15.55
C GLY A 184 6.93 -19.01 15.87
N LYS A 185 5.61 -18.78 15.82
CA LYS A 185 4.60 -19.82 16.04
C LYS A 185 3.74 -20.00 14.80
N PHE A 186 3.45 -21.26 14.50
CA PHE A 186 2.50 -21.65 13.48
C PHE A 186 1.47 -22.61 14.09
N GLY A 187 0.30 -22.70 13.50
CA GLY A 187 -0.72 -23.61 13.97
C GLY A 187 -1.74 -23.94 12.90
N LEU A 188 -2.39 -25.08 13.07
CA LEU A 188 -3.47 -25.52 12.21
C LEU A 188 -4.79 -24.88 12.69
N VAL A 189 -5.46 -24.13 11.83
CA VAL A 189 -6.70 -23.39 12.15
C VAL A 189 -7.81 -23.80 11.19
N LYS A 190 -9.03 -23.93 11.71
CA LYS A 190 -10.22 -24.22 10.89
C LYS A 190 -10.80 -22.94 10.31
N ARG A 191 -10.75 -22.77 8.98
CA ARG A 191 -11.31 -21.61 8.26
C ARG A 191 -12.40 -22.03 7.29
N TYR A 192 -13.41 -21.18 7.10
CA TYR A 192 -14.39 -21.37 6.03
C TYR A 192 -13.70 -21.38 4.67
N LYS A 193 -14.06 -22.32 3.81
CA LYS A 193 -13.47 -22.47 2.46
C LYS A 193 -13.70 -21.25 1.57
N SER A 194 -14.84 -20.58 1.76
CA SER A 194 -15.19 -19.36 1.04
C SER A 194 -15.92 -18.39 1.95
N VAL A 195 -15.70 -17.11 1.71
CA VAL A 195 -16.35 -16.01 2.43
C VAL A 195 -16.81 -14.94 1.45
N LYS A 196 -17.87 -14.23 1.81
CA LYS A 196 -18.29 -12.98 1.19
C LYS A 196 -18.27 -11.90 2.25
N MET A 197 -17.59 -10.80 1.95
CA MET A 197 -17.50 -9.65 2.84
C MET A 197 -18.11 -8.42 2.19
N LYS A 198 -18.61 -7.51 3.04
CA LYS A 198 -18.94 -6.14 2.70
C LYS A 198 -17.94 -5.22 3.40
N ALA A 199 -17.47 -4.17 2.73
CA ALA A 199 -16.56 -3.19 3.31
C ALA A 199 -16.75 -1.81 2.64
N LEU A 200 -16.08 -0.80 3.18
CA LEU A 200 -15.94 0.51 2.56
C LEU A 200 -14.55 0.63 1.93
N THR A 201 -14.47 1.24 0.75
CA THR A 201 -13.20 1.64 0.14
C THR A 201 -12.56 2.80 0.89
N ILE A 202 -11.30 3.13 0.60
CA ILE A 202 -10.63 4.33 1.13
C ILE A 202 -11.33 5.66 0.77
N ASN A 203 -12.27 5.62 -0.19
CA ASN A 203 -13.11 6.76 -0.56
C ASN A 203 -14.52 6.67 0.03
N GLY A 204 -14.76 5.78 0.99
CA GLY A 204 -16.04 5.57 1.67
C GLY A 204 -17.12 4.88 0.85
N GLN A 205 -16.83 4.45 -0.37
CA GLN A 205 -17.81 3.75 -1.20
C GLN A 205 -17.98 2.30 -0.72
N PRO A 206 -19.22 1.80 -0.53
CA PRO A 206 -19.46 0.42 -0.15
C PRO A 206 -19.17 -0.53 -1.31
N PHE A 207 -18.62 -1.70 -0.99
CA PHE A 207 -18.42 -2.77 -1.95
C PHE A 207 -18.53 -4.14 -1.27
N GLU A 208 -18.73 -5.17 -2.09
CA GLU A 208 -18.70 -6.56 -1.67
C GLU A 208 -17.57 -7.31 -2.38
N ILE A 209 -16.99 -8.28 -1.69
CA ILE A 209 -15.93 -9.14 -2.24
C ILE A 209 -16.15 -10.59 -1.81
N GLU A 210 -16.05 -11.48 -2.79
CA GLU A 210 -16.05 -12.93 -2.56
C GLU A 210 -14.63 -13.48 -2.64
N ALA A 211 -14.28 -14.33 -1.69
CA ALA A 211 -12.98 -14.97 -1.62
C ALA A 211 -13.11 -16.46 -1.35
N LYS A 212 -12.15 -17.24 -1.86
CA LYS A 212 -12.03 -18.68 -1.66
C LYS A 212 -10.59 -19.04 -1.31
N GLY A 213 -10.39 -20.19 -0.69
CA GLY A 213 -9.05 -20.73 -0.40
C GLY A 213 -8.23 -19.75 0.46
N PHE A 214 -6.99 -19.50 0.05
CA PHE A 214 -6.05 -18.70 0.84
C PHE A 214 -6.51 -17.26 1.08
N LEU A 215 -7.12 -16.60 0.09
CA LEU A 215 -7.67 -15.24 0.31
C LEU A 215 -8.79 -15.24 1.36
N ALA A 216 -9.64 -16.28 1.36
CA ALA A 216 -10.67 -16.42 2.38
C ALA A 216 -10.07 -16.63 3.78
N GLN A 217 -8.98 -17.40 3.88
CA GLN A 217 -8.23 -17.58 5.12
C GLN A 217 -7.66 -16.25 5.63
N ILE A 218 -6.96 -15.49 4.77
CA ILE A 218 -6.40 -14.16 5.13
C ILE A 218 -7.51 -13.25 5.66
N PHE A 219 -8.61 -13.11 4.92
CA PHE A 219 -9.73 -12.28 5.37
C PHE A 219 -10.28 -12.67 6.73
N GLN A 220 -10.47 -13.97 6.98
CA GLN A 220 -10.93 -14.43 8.28
C GLN A 220 -9.91 -14.16 9.39
N HIS A 221 -8.60 -14.25 9.09
CA HIS A 221 -7.53 -13.93 10.03
C HIS A 221 -7.51 -12.44 10.38
N GLU A 222 -7.50 -11.56 9.39
CA GLU A 222 -7.50 -10.10 9.63
C GLU A 222 -8.78 -9.64 10.34
N MET A 223 -9.92 -10.25 10.02
CA MET A 223 -11.19 -10.01 10.72
C MET A 223 -11.14 -10.43 12.19
N ASP A 224 -10.41 -11.50 12.54
CA ASP A 224 -10.26 -11.93 13.93
C ASP A 224 -9.49 -10.90 14.75
N HIS A 225 -8.45 -10.29 14.18
CA HIS A 225 -7.72 -9.20 14.83
C HIS A 225 -8.63 -8.02 15.19
N LEU A 226 -9.59 -7.67 14.34
CA LEU A 226 -10.57 -6.62 14.66
C LEU A 226 -11.49 -6.96 15.84
N ASN A 227 -11.59 -8.25 16.19
CA ASN A 227 -12.40 -8.74 17.30
C ASN A 227 -11.56 -9.15 18.52
N GLY A 228 -10.26 -8.83 18.53
CA GLY A 228 -9.36 -9.20 19.63
C GLY A 228 -9.02 -10.70 19.68
N VAL A 229 -9.18 -11.41 18.56
CA VAL A 229 -8.95 -12.85 18.47
C VAL A 229 -7.67 -13.12 17.69
N LEU A 230 -6.81 -13.97 18.23
CA LEU A 230 -5.59 -14.42 17.60
C LEU A 230 -5.74 -15.86 17.11
N PHE A 231 -4.92 -16.26 16.14
CA PHE A 231 -4.99 -17.63 15.58
C PHE A 231 -4.75 -18.71 16.66
N ILE A 232 -3.95 -18.40 17.68
CA ILE A 232 -3.65 -19.28 18.81
C ILE A 232 -4.90 -19.62 19.65
N ASP A 233 -5.96 -18.80 19.59
CA ASP A 233 -7.24 -19.09 20.27
C ASP A 233 -8.09 -20.10 19.48
N LYS A 234 -7.82 -20.24 18.19
CA LYS A 234 -8.58 -21.10 17.25
C LYS A 234 -7.82 -22.31 16.76
N THR A 235 -6.55 -22.42 17.11
CA THR A 235 -5.70 -23.51 16.63
C THR A 235 -6.17 -24.84 17.21
N VAL A 236 -6.20 -25.86 16.36
CA VAL A 236 -6.43 -27.25 16.80
C VAL A 236 -5.12 -27.96 17.12
N LYS A 237 -3.99 -27.41 16.68
CA LYS A 237 -2.64 -27.94 16.90
C LYS A 237 -1.59 -26.87 16.58
N ILE A 238 -0.74 -26.55 17.54
CA ILE A 238 0.49 -25.76 17.31
C ILE A 238 1.51 -26.65 16.59
N LEU A 239 2.21 -26.07 15.61
CA LEU A 239 3.26 -26.71 14.83
C LEU A 239 4.65 -26.37 15.37
#